data_AF-A0A3B8PJC1-F1
#
_entry.id   AF-A0A3B8PJC1-F1
#
_cell.length_a   1.000
_cell.length_b   1.000
_cell.length_c   1.000
_cell.angle_alpha   90.00
_cell.angle_beta   90.00
_cell.angle_gamma   90.00
#
_symmetry.space_group_name_H-M   'P 1'
#
loop_
_entity.id
_entity.type
_entity.pdbx_description
1 polymer ?
#
loop_
_entity_poly.entity_id
_entity_poly.type
_entity_poly.pdbx_seq_one_letter_code
_entity_poly.pdbx_strand_id
1 'polypeptide(L)'
;MDDSRQFVILAVQLLALAAVVTVAAWPLACGGRRRRLDLLATAVSVTLLIGWVTWEPDSRPSVLEAAELTEGVSSQRRKVFKDHLLPRQATGSEYVSSQTCRSCHPGQFSTWHRTFHRTMTQAAGPDSVIPAHSGQFDGKRLESRGRHYELSRRGDEFWA
;
A
#
# COMPACT_ATOMS: atom_id res chain seq x y z
N MET A 1 14.26 3.56 3.29
CA MET A 1 13.23 3.46 4.34
C MET A 1 13.82 4.20 5.53
N ASP A 2 13.17 5.26 5.99
CA ASP A 2 13.82 6.34 6.76
C ASP A 2 14.05 5.95 8.23
N ASP A 3 15.32 5.83 8.61
CA ASP A 3 15.82 5.32 9.90
C ASP A 3 15.27 6.14 11.09
N SER A 4 15.06 7.45 10.87
CA SER A 4 14.50 8.35 11.87
C SER A 4 13.09 7.97 12.33
N ARG A 5 12.26 7.38 11.47
CA ARG A 5 10.91 6.94 11.85
C ARG A 5 10.95 5.71 12.75
N GLN A 6 11.95 4.85 12.58
CA GLN A 6 12.13 3.65 13.39
C GLN A 6 12.61 3.99 14.80
N PHE A 7 13.51 4.97 14.93
CA PHE A 7 13.92 5.50 16.24
C PHE A 7 12.76 6.14 17.02
N VAL A 8 11.89 6.90 16.35
CA VAL A 8 10.71 7.51 16.99
C VAL A 8 9.74 6.43 17.48
N ILE A 9 9.50 5.38 16.69
CA ILE A 9 8.63 4.27 17.08
C ILE A 9 9.19 3.53 18.30
N LEU A 10 10.49 3.20 18.30
CA LEU A 10 11.16 2.55 19.42
C LEU A 10 11.15 3.41 20.68
N ALA A 11 11.37 4.72 20.55
CA ALA A 11 11.31 5.65 21.68
C ALA A 11 9.90 5.70 22.30
N VAL A 12 8.85 5.76 21.47
CA VAL A 12 7.46 5.74 21.94
C VAL A 12 7.13 4.42 22.65
N GLN A 13 7.59 3.29 22.12
CA GLN A 13 7.42 1.97 22.74
C GLN A 13 8.10 1.88 24.11
N LEU A 14 9.34 2.35 24.22
CA LEU A 14 10.09 2.35 25.49
C LEU A 14 9.44 3.27 26.54
N LEU A 15 8.94 4.44 26.12
CA LEU A 15 8.21 5.35 27.02
C LEU A 15 6.88 4.75 27.50
N ALA A 16 6.13 4.09 26.62
CA ALA A 16 4.89 3.41 26.99
C ALA A 16 5.15 2.24 27.96
N LEU A 17 6.19 1.45 27.73
CA LEU A 17 6.61 0.38 28.65
C LEU A 17 7.03 0.94 30.01
N ALA A 18 7.81 2.02 30.04
CA ALA A 18 8.21 2.66 31.28
C ALA A 18 6.98 3.16 32.09
N ALA A 19 6.00 3.78 31.42
CA ALA A 19 4.75 4.23 32.05
C ALA A 19 3.92 3.07 32.63
N VAL A 20 3.86 1.93 31.93
CA VAL A 20 3.17 0.73 32.45
C VAL A 20 3.88 0.19 33.69
N VAL A 21 5.22 0.13 33.68
CA VAL A 21 6.01 -0.36 34.82
C VAL A 21 5.86 0.56 36.04
N THR A 22 5.87 1.88 35.86
CA THR A 22 5.70 2.81 36.99
C THR A 22 4.31 2.71 37.60
N VAL A 23 3.25 2.62 36.79
CA VAL A 23 1.86 2.43 37.25
C VAL A 23 1.69 1.07 37.95
N ALA A 24 2.37 0.02 37.49
CA ALA A 24 2.31 -1.31 38.10
C ALA A 24 3.09 -1.42 39.42
N ALA A 25 4.19 -0.66 39.59
CA ALA A 25 5.01 -0.66 40.79
C ALA A 25 4.49 0.29 41.88
N TRP A 26 3.77 1.36 41.50
CA TRP A 26 3.17 2.34 42.40
C TRP A 26 2.37 1.76 43.59
N PRO A 27 1.57 0.69 43.42
CA PRO A 27 0.77 0.11 44.50
C PRO A 27 1.60 -0.70 45.51
N LEU A 28 2.82 -1.12 45.12
CA LEU A 28 3.77 -1.76 46.03
C LEU A 28 4.43 -0.72 46.96
N ALA A 29 4.51 0.53 46.52
CA ALA A 29 5.07 1.64 47.29
C ALA A 29 4.07 2.29 48.27
N CYS A 30 2.75 2.15 48.04
CA CYS A 30 1.72 2.75 48.91
C CYS A 30 0.84 1.69 49.58
N GLY A 31 1.07 1.44 50.88
CA GLY A 31 0.29 0.48 51.68
C GLY A 31 -1.10 1.00 52.08
N GLY A 32 -2.17 0.34 51.61
CA GLY A 32 -3.51 0.40 52.22
C GLY A 32 -4.68 0.74 51.28
N ARG A 33 -5.69 -0.15 51.25
CA ARG A 33 -7.07 -0.06 50.68
C ARG A 33 -7.33 0.56 49.29
N ARG A 34 -6.32 1.08 48.57
CA ARG A 34 -6.38 1.48 47.13
C ARG A 34 -6.09 0.33 46.15
N ARG A 35 -5.55 -0.76 46.68
CA ARG A 35 -5.03 -1.95 45.96
C ARG A 35 -6.00 -2.55 44.92
N ARG A 36 -7.33 -2.47 45.12
CA ARG A 36 -8.31 -3.02 44.15
C ARG A 36 -8.50 -2.13 42.92
N LEU A 37 -8.50 -0.81 43.09
CA LEU A 37 -8.63 0.13 41.97
C LEU A 37 -7.35 0.16 41.14
N ASP A 38 -6.20 0.06 41.81
CA ASP A 38 -4.89 0.03 41.15
C ASP A 38 -4.73 -1.21 40.26
N LEU A 39 -5.20 -2.38 40.69
CA LEU A 39 -5.17 -3.62 39.89
C LEU A 39 -6.08 -3.56 38.65
N LEU A 40 -7.20 -2.86 38.72
CA LEU A 40 -8.10 -2.68 37.57
C LEU A 40 -7.47 -1.72 36.55
N ALA A 41 -6.85 -0.64 37.02
CA ALA A 41 -6.18 0.33 36.15
C ALA A 41 -4.99 -0.28 35.41
N THR A 42 -4.20 -1.14 36.07
CA THR A 42 -3.09 -1.86 35.42
C THR A 42 -3.60 -2.88 34.41
N ALA A 43 -4.64 -3.65 34.73
CA ALA A 43 -5.23 -4.61 33.80
C ALA A 43 -5.77 -3.92 32.53
N VAL A 44 -6.47 -2.79 32.68
CA VAL A 44 -6.97 -2.01 31.54
C VAL A 44 -5.83 -1.45 30.70
N SER A 45 -4.79 -0.90 31.33
CA SER A 45 -3.62 -0.36 30.62
C SER A 45 -2.86 -1.44 29.84
N VAL A 46 -2.66 -2.61 30.44
CA VAL A 46 -2.02 -3.77 29.77
C VAL A 46 -2.87 -4.26 28.61
N THR A 47 -4.20 -4.33 28.77
CA THR A 47 -5.10 -4.75 27.70
C THR A 47 -5.10 -3.77 26.52
N LEU A 48 -5.08 -2.47 26.79
CA LEU A 48 -4.96 -1.44 25.76
C LEU A 48 -3.60 -1.48 25.06
N LEU A 49 -2.50 -1.72 25.80
CA LEU A 49 -1.17 -1.83 25.23
C LEU A 49 -0.99 -3.10 24.38
N ILE A 50 -1.52 -4.24 24.85
CA ILE A 50 -1.57 -5.48 24.07
C ILE A 50 -2.40 -5.24 22.82
N GLY A 51 -3.60 -4.69 22.95
CA GLY A 51 -4.46 -4.37 21.81
C GLY A 51 -3.77 -3.46 20.81
N TRP A 52 -3.03 -2.44 21.26
CA TRP A 52 -2.25 -1.56 20.38
C TRP A 52 -1.06 -2.26 19.71
N VAL A 53 -0.34 -3.11 20.44
CA VAL A 53 0.83 -3.86 19.92
C VAL A 53 0.40 -4.96 18.95
N THR A 54 -0.70 -5.65 19.22
CA THR A 54 -1.27 -6.69 18.34
C THR A 54 -2.18 -6.11 17.27
N TRP A 55 -2.45 -4.80 17.28
CA TRP A 55 -3.12 -4.12 16.19
C TRP A 55 -2.11 -3.84 15.10
N GLU A 56 -1.79 -4.90 14.35
CA GLU A 56 -1.07 -4.78 13.09
C GLU A 56 -1.99 -4.14 12.06
N PRO A 57 -1.69 -2.94 11.54
CA PRO A 57 -2.45 -2.35 10.46
C PRO A 57 -2.27 -3.22 9.22
N ASP A 58 -3.31 -3.99 8.90
CA ASP A 58 -3.46 -4.97 7.83
C ASP A 58 -3.09 -4.45 6.43
N SER A 59 -1.80 -4.25 6.16
CA SER A 59 -1.39 -3.59 4.90
C SER A 59 0.01 -3.93 4.38
N ARG A 60 0.69 -4.96 4.93
CA ARG A 60 2.05 -5.31 4.47
C ARG A 60 2.33 -6.78 4.11
N PRO A 61 1.78 -7.82 4.76
CA PRO A 61 2.17 -9.19 4.42
C PRO A 61 1.58 -9.69 3.10
N SER A 62 0.39 -9.23 2.71
CA SER A 62 -0.32 -9.74 1.52
C SER A 62 0.40 -9.47 0.19
N VAL A 63 1.20 -8.40 0.09
CA VAL A 63 1.90 -8.03 -1.16
C VAL A 63 3.19 -8.84 -1.36
N LEU A 64 3.88 -9.20 -0.28
CA LEU A 64 5.10 -10.02 -0.34
C LEU A 64 4.75 -11.49 -0.56
N GLU A 65 3.72 -11.99 0.11
CA GLU A 65 3.23 -13.36 -0.07
C GLU A 65 2.66 -13.58 -1.48
N ALA A 66 1.98 -12.58 -2.05
CA ALA A 66 1.58 -12.60 -3.46
C ALA A 66 2.78 -12.59 -4.43
N ALA A 67 3.92 -11.98 -4.05
CA ALA A 67 5.12 -11.97 -4.88
C ALA A 67 5.85 -13.32 -4.85
N GLU A 68 6.03 -13.93 -3.68
CA GLU A 68 6.66 -15.26 -3.54
C GLU A 68 5.81 -16.37 -4.20
N LEU A 69 4.48 -16.30 -4.11
CA LEU A 69 3.59 -17.25 -4.79
C LEU A 69 3.71 -17.20 -6.32
N THR A 70 4.25 -16.14 -6.92
CA THR A 70 4.35 -16.00 -8.39
C THR A 70 5.61 -16.57 -9.02
N GLU A 71 6.63 -16.91 -8.22
CA GLU A 71 7.91 -17.45 -8.73
C GLU A 71 7.76 -18.89 -9.27
N GLY A 72 6.83 -19.68 -8.73
CA GLY A 72 6.56 -21.07 -9.15
C GLY A 72 5.37 -21.27 -10.10
N VAL A 73 4.69 -20.19 -10.53
CA VAL A 73 3.38 -20.30 -11.18
C VAL A 73 3.49 -20.38 -12.71
N SER A 74 2.82 -21.38 -13.29
CA SER A 74 2.79 -21.65 -14.74
C SER A 74 2.40 -20.41 -15.55
N SER A 75 3.01 -20.26 -16.74
CA SER A 75 2.79 -19.09 -17.61
C SER A 75 1.31 -18.86 -17.93
N GLN A 76 0.51 -19.94 -17.93
CA GLN A 76 -0.94 -19.92 -18.12
C GLN A 76 -1.68 -19.17 -17.00
N ARG A 77 -1.34 -19.41 -15.73
CA ARG A 77 -1.98 -18.72 -14.60
C ARG A 77 -1.52 -17.25 -14.50
N ARG A 78 -0.28 -16.96 -14.89
CA ARG A 78 0.23 -15.58 -15.08
C ARG A 78 -0.57 -14.80 -16.14
N LYS A 79 -0.96 -15.46 -17.23
CA LYS A 79 -1.79 -14.86 -18.30
C LYS A 79 -3.20 -14.53 -17.81
N VAL A 80 -3.85 -15.46 -17.10
CA VAL A 80 -5.17 -15.25 -16.48
C VAL A 80 -5.15 -14.06 -15.51
N PHE A 81 -4.10 -13.94 -14.69
CA PHE A 81 -3.95 -12.80 -13.78
C PHE A 81 -3.76 -11.47 -14.52
N LYS A 82 -2.91 -11.41 -15.55
CA LYS A 82 -2.71 -10.19 -16.35
C LYS A 82 -4.03 -9.71 -16.95
N ASP A 83 -4.81 -10.61 -17.53
CA ASP A 83 -6.06 -10.25 -18.17
C ASP A 83 -7.06 -9.67 -17.15
N HIS A 84 -7.15 -10.23 -15.95
CA HIS A 84 -8.08 -9.74 -14.92
C HIS A 84 -7.57 -8.56 -14.08
N LEU A 85 -6.26 -8.34 -13.97
CA LEU A 85 -5.68 -7.31 -13.11
C LEU A 85 -5.29 -6.02 -13.83
N LEU A 86 -5.16 -6.03 -15.17
CA LEU A 86 -4.89 -4.79 -15.89
C LEU A 86 -6.05 -3.80 -15.68
N PRO A 87 -5.76 -2.51 -15.44
CA PRO A 87 -6.80 -1.49 -15.34
C PRO A 87 -7.66 -1.49 -16.61
N ARG A 88 -8.96 -1.79 -16.45
CA ARG A 88 -9.95 -1.71 -17.51
C ARG A 88 -10.93 -0.60 -17.19
N GLN A 89 -11.41 0.07 -18.22
CA GLN A 89 -12.50 1.01 -18.05
C GLN A 89 -13.78 0.22 -17.74
N ALA A 90 -14.24 0.29 -16.49
CA ALA A 90 -15.55 -0.21 -16.11
C ALA A 90 -16.60 0.83 -16.53
N THR A 91 -17.55 0.44 -17.37
CA THR A 91 -18.72 1.26 -17.69
C THR A 91 -19.98 0.56 -17.24
N GLY A 92 -20.90 1.30 -16.64
CA GLY A 92 -22.13 0.79 -16.06
C GLY A 92 -22.97 1.92 -15.47
N SER A 93 -24.00 1.58 -14.71
CA SER A 93 -24.88 2.57 -14.07
C SER A 93 -24.15 3.46 -13.06
N GLU A 94 -23.12 2.92 -12.39
CA GLU A 94 -22.34 3.65 -11.38
C GLU A 94 -21.19 4.47 -11.99
N TYR A 95 -20.69 4.06 -13.16
CA TYR A 95 -19.57 4.71 -13.86
C TYR A 95 -19.87 4.84 -15.35
N VAL A 96 -20.28 6.04 -15.78
CA VAL A 96 -20.80 6.26 -17.14
C VAL A 96 -19.76 6.67 -18.18
N SER A 97 -18.46 6.67 -17.86
CA SER A 97 -17.38 7.23 -18.70
C SER A 97 -17.45 8.76 -18.88
N SER A 98 -16.30 9.39 -19.12
CA SER A 98 -16.21 10.82 -19.48
C SER A 98 -16.86 11.13 -20.82
N GLN A 99 -17.00 10.15 -21.72
CA GLN A 99 -17.64 10.33 -23.02
C GLN A 99 -19.11 10.74 -22.90
N THR A 100 -19.84 10.18 -21.93
CA THR A 100 -21.25 10.50 -21.68
C THR A 100 -21.43 11.97 -21.30
N CYS A 101 -20.47 12.55 -20.58
CA CYS A 101 -20.52 13.95 -20.14
C CYS A 101 -20.31 14.94 -21.29
N ARG A 102 -19.77 14.50 -22.44
CA ARG A 102 -19.29 15.39 -23.52
C ARG A 102 -20.38 16.23 -24.16
N SER A 103 -21.58 15.68 -24.37
CA SER A 103 -22.67 16.36 -25.06
C SER A 103 -23.21 17.54 -24.26
N CYS A 104 -23.40 17.37 -22.94
CA CYS A 104 -23.92 18.41 -22.05
C CYS A 104 -22.82 19.34 -21.51
N HIS A 105 -21.57 18.87 -21.41
CA HIS A 105 -20.44 19.63 -20.88
C HIS A 105 -19.25 19.72 -21.86
N PRO A 106 -19.43 20.26 -23.08
CA PRO A 106 -18.39 20.25 -24.11
C PRO A 106 -17.16 21.07 -23.72
N GLY A 107 -17.35 22.21 -23.04
CA GLY A 107 -16.24 23.06 -22.58
C GLY A 107 -15.36 22.37 -21.55
N GLN A 108 -15.97 21.79 -20.51
CA GLN A 108 -15.23 21.11 -19.44
C GLN A 108 -14.61 19.81 -19.92
N PHE A 109 -15.32 19.06 -20.77
CA PHE A 109 -14.75 17.90 -21.43
C PHE A 109 -13.50 18.30 -22.24
N SER A 110 -13.58 19.37 -23.05
CA SER A 110 -12.46 19.83 -23.89
C SER A 110 -11.25 20.26 -23.06
N THR A 111 -11.44 21.04 -22.00
CA THR A 111 -10.33 21.48 -21.13
C THR A 111 -9.70 20.30 -20.40
N TRP A 112 -10.51 19.45 -19.77
CA TRP A 112 -10.04 18.24 -19.07
C TRP A 112 -9.34 17.26 -20.01
N HIS A 113 -9.92 17.00 -21.19
CA HIS A 113 -9.40 16.05 -22.18
C HIS A 113 -8.09 16.53 -22.82
N ARG A 114 -7.67 17.77 -22.62
CA ARG A 114 -6.34 18.23 -23.04
C ARG A 114 -5.28 18.05 -21.96
N THR A 115 -5.68 17.72 -20.73
CA THR A 115 -4.75 17.49 -19.61
C THR A 115 -4.24 16.05 -19.56
N PHE A 116 -3.16 15.84 -18.82
CA PHE A 116 -2.60 14.52 -18.55
C PHE A 116 -3.54 13.60 -17.74
N HIS A 117 -4.54 14.15 -17.04
CA HIS A 117 -5.45 13.36 -16.19
C HIS A 117 -6.19 12.27 -16.95
N ARG A 118 -6.56 12.51 -18.22
CA ARG A 118 -7.24 11.50 -19.03
C ARG A 118 -6.36 10.29 -19.36
N THR A 119 -5.04 10.46 -19.31
CA THR A 119 -4.01 9.50 -19.74
C THR A 119 -3.16 8.97 -18.59
N MET A 120 -3.44 9.38 -17.35
CA MET A 120 -2.63 9.01 -16.18
C MET A 120 -2.64 7.50 -15.90
N THR A 121 -3.72 6.81 -16.25
CA THR A 121 -3.87 5.36 -16.08
C THR A 121 -4.16 4.72 -17.43
N GLN A 122 -3.17 3.99 -17.95
CA GLN A 122 -3.28 3.25 -19.19
C GLN A 122 -2.53 1.93 -19.04
N ALA A 123 -3.02 0.87 -19.66
CA ALA A 123 -2.23 -0.35 -19.82
C ALA A 123 -0.99 -0.02 -20.66
N ALA A 124 0.16 -0.57 -20.29
CA ALA A 124 1.41 -0.38 -21.04
C ALA A 124 1.32 -1.10 -22.39
N GLY A 125 1.41 -0.33 -23.47
CA GLY A 125 1.33 -0.79 -24.86
C GLY A 125 1.97 0.24 -25.80
N PRO A 126 2.04 -0.03 -27.11
CA PRO A 126 2.72 0.85 -28.07
C PRO A 126 2.15 2.28 -28.10
N ASP A 127 0.86 2.44 -27.80
CA ASP A 127 0.16 3.72 -27.82
C ASP A 127 0.33 4.53 -26.52
N SER A 128 0.73 3.89 -25.41
CA SER A 128 0.84 4.52 -24.09
C SER A 128 2.28 4.67 -23.62
N VAL A 129 3.19 3.81 -24.09
CA VAL A 129 4.63 3.91 -23.83
C VAL A 129 5.23 4.94 -24.79
N ILE A 130 5.95 5.92 -24.24
CA ILE A 130 6.60 6.96 -25.03
C ILE A 130 7.56 6.30 -26.05
N PRO A 131 7.44 6.60 -27.36
CA PRO A 131 8.24 5.93 -28.40
C PRO A 131 9.75 6.03 -28.16
N ALA A 132 10.23 7.20 -27.71
CA ALA A 132 11.63 7.43 -27.35
C ALA A 132 12.14 6.58 -26.16
N HIS A 133 11.24 5.89 -25.44
CA HIS A 133 11.56 5.04 -24.30
C HIS A 133 11.26 3.56 -24.55
N SER A 134 10.68 3.21 -25.71
CA SER A 134 10.39 1.82 -26.05
C SER A 134 11.65 0.94 -26.09
N GLY A 135 12.79 1.50 -26.52
CA GLY A 135 14.08 0.79 -26.52
C GLY A 135 14.67 0.53 -25.13
N GLN A 136 14.12 1.12 -24.06
CA GLN A 136 14.53 0.80 -22.69
C GLN A 136 13.99 -0.56 -22.23
N PHE A 137 12.99 -1.12 -22.92
CA PHE A 137 12.44 -2.44 -22.62
C PHE A 137 13.25 -3.58 -23.29
N ASP A 138 14.56 -3.42 -23.32
CA ASP A 138 15.55 -4.40 -23.80
C ASP A 138 16.55 -4.73 -22.69
N GLY A 139 16.03 -5.15 -21.53
CA GLY A 139 16.83 -5.59 -20.38
C GLY A 139 17.28 -4.46 -19.44
N LYS A 140 16.74 -3.24 -19.55
CA LYS A 140 17.10 -2.16 -18.63
C LYS A 140 16.68 -2.52 -17.21
N ARG A 141 17.65 -2.47 -16.29
CA ARG A 141 17.39 -2.68 -14.86
C ARG A 141 17.06 -1.37 -14.17
N LEU A 142 15.98 -1.38 -13.40
CA LEU A 142 15.56 -0.29 -12.54
C LEU A 142 15.58 -0.73 -11.08
N GLU A 143 15.85 0.20 -10.17
CA GLU A 143 15.68 -0.01 -8.74
C GLU A 143 14.67 0.99 -8.20
N SER A 144 13.67 0.51 -7.46
CA SER A 144 12.70 1.37 -6.79
C SER A 144 12.19 0.70 -5.53
N ARG A 145 12.15 1.45 -4.43
CA ARG A 145 11.66 0.98 -3.12
C ARG A 145 12.31 -0.34 -2.67
N GLY A 146 13.61 -0.51 -2.94
CA GLY A 146 14.37 -1.72 -2.59
C GLY A 146 14.07 -2.95 -3.44
N ARG A 147 13.41 -2.78 -4.59
CA ARG A 147 13.13 -3.86 -5.55
C ARG A 147 13.83 -3.59 -6.87
N HIS A 148 14.35 -4.65 -7.48
CA HIS A 148 14.91 -4.62 -8.82
C HIS A 148 13.85 -5.05 -9.84
N TYR A 149 13.82 -4.35 -10.98
CA TYR A 149 12.93 -4.60 -12.10
C TYR A 149 13.76 -4.69 -13.37
N GLU A 150 13.38 -5.58 -14.28
CA GLU A 150 14.04 -5.71 -15.58
C GLU A 150 13.02 -5.49 -16.69
N LEU A 151 13.16 -4.36 -17.38
CA LEU A 151 12.23 -3.98 -18.42
C LEU A 151 12.42 -4.87 -19.64
N SER A 152 11.35 -5.51 -20.10
CA SER A 152 11.38 -6.34 -21.30
C SER A 152 10.15 -6.12 -22.19
N ARG A 153 10.33 -6.27 -23.49
CA ARG A 153 9.27 -6.17 -24.50
C ARG A 153 9.06 -7.51 -25.18
N ARG A 154 7.79 -7.88 -25.42
CA ARG A 154 7.39 -9.08 -26.17
C ARG A 154 6.29 -8.71 -27.16
N GLY A 155 6.66 -8.47 -28.42
CA GLY A 155 5.74 -7.90 -29.40
C GLY A 155 5.24 -6.53 -28.93
N ASP A 156 3.93 -6.40 -28.71
CA ASP A 156 3.31 -5.16 -28.23
C ASP A 156 3.14 -5.10 -26.70
N GLU A 157 3.64 -6.11 -25.99
CA GLU A 157 3.58 -6.16 -24.54
C GLU A 157 4.85 -5.61 -23.88
N PHE A 158 4.66 -4.81 -22.83
CA PHE A 158 5.72 -4.20 -22.04
C PHE A 158 5.68 -4.77 -20.60
N TRP A 159 6.83 -5.19 -20.08
CA TRP A 159 6.99 -5.92 -18.81
C TRP A 159 8.10 -5.29 -17.95
N ALA A 160 8.05 -5.49 -16.62
CA ALA A 160 9.01 -4.99 -15.63
C ALA A 160 9.16 -5.97 -14.46
#